data_AF-Q5DZ84-F1
#
_entry.id   AF-Q5DZ84-F1
#
_cell.length_a   1.000
_cell.length_b   1.000
_cell.length_c   1.000
_cell.angle_alpha   90.00
_cell.angle_beta   90.00
_cell.angle_gamma   90.00
#
_symmetry.space_group_name_H-M   'P 1'
#
loop_
_entity.id
_entity.type
_entity.pdbx_description
1 polymer ?
#
loop_
_entity_poly.entity_id
_entity_poly.type
_entity_poly.pdbx_seq_one_letter_code
_entity_poly.pdbx_strand_id
1 'polypeptide(L)'
;MFKSISKVGFGAVILMMLNGCLGMPKGVEPVTGFELNRYLGTWYEIARLDHSFEDGLSQVSAEYSINEDDSVKVINRGFSDQDQQWSEALGKAKFVDGSDEGYLKVSFFGPFYGSYVVFELDKENYQYAFVSGPDLDYLWLLSRTKKVDQEVIERFVSTAQSLGFKTNELIFVEQK
;
A
#
# COMPACT_ATOMS: atom_id res chain seq x y z
N MET A 1 62.34 5.29 18.61
CA MET A 1 62.18 4.22 17.60
C MET A 1 62.13 2.91 18.39
N PHE A 2 61.07 2.12 18.47
CA PHE A 2 60.05 1.69 17.51
C PHE A 2 58.65 1.60 18.15
N LYS A 3 57.61 1.78 17.32
CA LYS A 3 56.16 1.69 17.63
C LYS A 3 55.63 0.29 17.25
N SER A 4 54.48 -0.05 17.84
CA SER A 4 53.47 -1.03 17.38
C SER A 4 53.78 -2.50 17.72
N ILE A 5 52.83 -3.37 18.10
CA ILE A 5 51.54 -3.65 17.46
C ILE A 5 50.50 -4.08 18.50
N SER A 6 49.44 -3.29 18.68
CA SER A 6 48.17 -3.76 19.25
C SER A 6 47.31 -4.32 18.11
N LYS A 7 47.00 -5.62 18.17
CA LYS A 7 46.09 -6.29 17.26
C LYS A 7 44.66 -5.81 17.57
N VAL A 8 44.15 -4.87 16.78
CA VAL A 8 42.71 -4.55 16.76
C VAL A 8 42.05 -5.62 15.90
N GLY A 9 41.26 -6.49 16.54
CA GLY A 9 40.43 -7.47 15.85
C GLY A 9 39.31 -6.74 15.10
N PHE A 10 39.29 -6.89 13.77
CA PHE A 10 38.24 -6.38 12.92
C PHE A 10 37.03 -7.31 13.03
N GLY A 11 36.10 -6.99 13.94
CA GLY A 11 34.81 -7.65 14.00
C GLY A 11 34.00 -7.28 12.76
N ALA A 12 33.82 -8.22 11.83
CA ALA A 12 32.93 -8.03 10.69
C ALA A 12 31.49 -7.92 11.19
N VAL A 13 30.95 -6.69 11.19
CA VAL A 13 29.51 -6.46 11.35
C VAL A 13 28.85 -6.95 10.06
N ILE A 14 28.29 -8.16 10.11
CA ILE A 14 27.40 -8.65 9.06
C ILE A 14 26.13 -7.81 9.17
N LEU A 15 26.06 -6.77 8.34
CA LEU A 15 24.86 -6.00 8.11
C LEU A 15 23.88 -6.91 7.35
N MET A 16 23.03 -7.63 8.07
CA MET A 16 21.90 -8.33 7.47
C MET A 16 20.98 -7.27 6.84
N MET A 17 21.11 -7.07 5.53
CA MET A 17 20.13 -6.31 4.77
C MET A 17 18.83 -7.13 4.75
N LEU A 18 17.90 -6.77 5.62
CA LEU A 18 16.50 -7.21 5.50
C LEU A 18 15.93 -6.51 4.26
N ASN A 19 16.08 -7.15 3.10
CA ASN A 19 15.31 -6.77 1.93
C ASN A 19 13.84 -6.97 2.29
N GLY A 20 13.05 -5.89 2.30
CA GLY A 20 11.59 -6.02 2.35
C GLY A 20 11.13 -6.95 1.23
N CYS A 21 10.06 -7.73 1.47
CA CYS A 21 9.45 -8.59 0.45
C CYS A 21 8.85 -7.71 -0.64
N LEU A 22 9.66 -7.35 -1.63
CA LEU A 22 9.19 -6.82 -2.89
C LEU A 22 8.76 -8.00 -3.75
N GLY A 23 7.50 -7.97 -4.17
CA GLY A 23 6.88 -8.99 -5.02
C GLY A 23 5.41 -8.69 -5.22
N MET A 24 4.69 -9.61 -5.83
CA MET A 24 3.24 -9.56 -5.96
C MET A 24 2.70 -10.97 -6.10
N PRO A 25 1.41 -11.22 -5.78
CA PRO A 25 0.80 -12.53 -5.96
C PRO A 25 0.88 -13.01 -7.41
N LYS A 26 0.90 -14.33 -7.59
CA LYS A 26 0.90 -14.91 -8.94
C LYS A 26 -0.36 -14.48 -9.70
N GLY A 27 -0.19 -13.88 -10.88
CA GLY A 27 -1.28 -13.42 -11.74
C GLY A 27 -1.74 -11.99 -11.48
N VAL A 28 -1.28 -11.37 -10.38
CA VAL A 28 -1.39 -9.92 -10.21
C VAL A 28 -0.33 -9.26 -11.10
N GLU A 29 -0.75 -8.32 -11.94
CA GLU A 29 0.13 -7.52 -12.78
C GLU A 29 -0.19 -6.04 -12.57
N PRO A 30 0.82 -5.14 -12.41
CA PRO A 30 0.56 -3.73 -12.24
C PRO A 30 -0.02 -3.12 -13.51
N VAL A 31 -0.93 -2.16 -13.36
CA VAL A 31 -1.45 -1.40 -14.50
C VAL A 31 -0.31 -0.61 -15.16
N THR A 32 -0.25 -0.66 -16.49
CA THR A 32 0.68 0.17 -17.30
C THR A 32 0.03 1.49 -17.70
N GLY A 33 0.81 2.49 -18.10
CA GLY A 33 0.30 3.84 -18.36
C GLY A 33 -0.28 4.49 -17.10
N PHE A 34 0.34 4.24 -15.95
CA PHE A 34 0.01 4.87 -14.68
C PHE A 34 0.51 6.32 -14.68
N GLU A 35 -0.35 7.25 -14.26
CA GLU A 35 -0.02 8.68 -14.19
C GLU A 35 -0.12 9.15 -12.73
N LEU A 36 1.02 9.24 -12.05
CA LEU A 36 1.06 9.58 -10.61
C LEU A 36 0.24 10.83 -10.28
N ASN A 37 0.37 11.89 -11.07
CA ASN A 37 -0.33 13.17 -10.82
C ASN A 37 -1.85 13.02 -10.77
N ARG A 38 -2.43 12.08 -11.52
CA ARG A 38 -3.87 11.78 -11.51
C ARG A 38 -4.27 10.89 -10.34
N TYR A 39 -3.32 10.18 -9.76
CA TYR A 39 -3.50 9.32 -8.59
C TYR A 39 -3.38 10.07 -7.25
N LEU A 40 -2.75 11.26 -7.23
CA LEU A 40 -2.62 12.10 -6.03
C LEU A 40 -3.97 12.50 -5.41
N GLY A 41 -3.95 12.96 -4.17
CA GLY A 41 -5.11 13.35 -3.39
C GLY A 41 -5.71 12.17 -2.61
N THR A 42 -6.95 12.35 -2.16
CA THR A 42 -7.62 11.41 -1.25
C THR A 42 -8.27 10.24 -1.99
N TRP A 43 -8.15 9.06 -1.41
CA TRP A 43 -8.88 7.84 -1.74
C TRP A 43 -9.54 7.30 -0.48
N TYR A 44 -10.78 6.87 -0.60
CA TYR A 44 -11.54 6.17 0.42
C TYR A 44 -11.34 4.67 0.26
N GLU A 45 -11.09 3.99 1.37
CA GLU A 45 -11.06 2.54 1.39
C GLU A 45 -12.49 2.01 1.47
N ILE A 46 -12.91 1.25 0.47
CA ILE A 46 -14.27 0.73 0.35
C ILE A 46 -14.33 -0.72 0.81
N ALA A 47 -13.29 -1.49 0.48
CA ALA A 47 -13.15 -2.85 0.96
C ALA A 47 -11.67 -3.17 1.19
N ARG A 48 -11.40 -4.06 2.13
CA ARG A 48 -10.08 -4.63 2.36
C ARG A 48 -10.15 -6.07 2.84
N LEU A 49 -9.04 -6.81 2.76
CA LEU A 49 -8.86 -7.98 3.64
C LEU A 49 -8.45 -7.51 5.04
N ASP A 50 -8.70 -8.34 6.05
CA ASP A 50 -8.40 -7.93 7.42
C ASP A 50 -6.90 -7.77 7.65
N HIS A 51 -6.54 -6.66 8.24
CA HIS A 51 -5.16 -6.27 8.51
C HIS A 51 -5.09 -5.84 9.96
N SER A 52 -4.24 -6.49 10.75
CA SER A 52 -4.17 -6.23 12.20
C SER A 52 -3.88 -4.78 12.58
N PHE A 53 -3.38 -3.95 11.65
CA PHE A 53 -3.09 -2.54 11.87
C PHE A 53 -4.28 -1.60 11.58
N GLU A 54 -5.36 -2.10 10.99
CA GLU A 54 -6.56 -1.30 10.68
C GLU A 54 -7.82 -1.80 11.41
N ASP A 55 -7.65 -2.82 12.27
CA ASP A 55 -8.75 -3.44 13.01
C ASP A 55 -9.57 -2.39 13.78
N GLY A 56 -10.89 -2.50 13.67
CA GLY A 56 -11.85 -1.58 14.29
C GLY A 56 -11.93 -0.16 13.70
N LEU A 57 -11.24 0.16 12.60
CA LEU A 57 -11.30 1.49 11.98
C LEU A 57 -12.43 1.62 10.93
N SER A 58 -13.20 2.71 11.03
CA SER A 58 -14.16 3.17 10.02
C SER A 58 -13.68 4.45 9.33
N GLN A 59 -14.37 4.90 8.28
CA GLN A 59 -14.05 6.14 7.53
C GLN A 59 -12.59 6.19 7.05
N VAL A 60 -12.05 5.03 6.66
CA VAL A 60 -10.64 4.90 6.31
C VAL A 60 -10.37 5.59 4.97
N SER A 61 -9.27 6.34 4.92
CA SER A 61 -8.81 7.03 3.72
C SER A 61 -7.29 7.06 3.65
N ALA A 62 -6.77 7.16 2.43
CA ALA A 62 -5.37 7.39 2.12
C ALA A 62 -5.23 8.68 1.31
N GLU A 63 -4.36 9.59 1.73
CA GLU A 63 -4.03 10.80 0.98
C GLU A 63 -2.60 10.72 0.43
N TYR A 64 -2.47 10.92 -0.88
CA TYR A 64 -1.21 10.86 -1.60
C TYR A 64 -0.76 12.25 -2.06
N SER A 65 0.48 12.62 -1.75
CA SER A 65 1.10 13.88 -2.21
C SER A 65 2.57 13.68 -2.56
N ILE A 66 3.15 14.57 -3.38
CA ILE A 66 4.57 14.48 -3.77
C ILE A 66 5.44 15.20 -2.73
N ASN A 67 6.53 14.56 -2.32
CA ASN A 67 7.60 15.18 -1.51
C ASN A 67 8.65 15.84 -2.42
N GLU A 68 9.52 16.68 -1.82
CA GLU A 68 10.64 17.33 -2.53
C GLU A 68 11.65 16.35 -3.17
N ASP A 69 11.72 15.10 -2.69
CA ASP A 69 12.60 14.04 -3.21
C ASP A 69 11.92 13.12 -4.24
N ASP A 70 10.82 13.59 -4.84
CA ASP A 70 9.98 12.89 -5.82
C ASP A 70 9.33 11.59 -5.31
N SER A 71 9.44 11.30 -4.02
CA SER A 71 8.67 10.23 -3.39
C SER A 71 7.23 10.65 -3.12
N VAL A 72 6.36 9.67 -2.92
CA VAL A 72 4.96 9.92 -2.56
C VAL A 72 4.83 9.87 -1.04
N LYS A 73 4.37 10.95 -0.43
CA LYS A 73 3.88 10.96 0.95
C LYS A 73 2.52 10.26 0.98
N VAL A 74 2.35 9.34 1.93
CA VAL A 74 1.10 8.62 2.17
C VAL A 74 0.62 8.98 3.57
N ILE A 75 -0.62 9.46 3.71
CA ILE A 75 -1.26 9.64 5.01
C ILE A 75 -2.48 8.72 5.05
N ASN A 76 -2.41 7.66 5.84
CA ASN A 76 -3.57 6.83 6.13
C ASN A 76 -4.27 7.37 7.38
N ARG A 77 -5.60 7.43 7.34
CA ARG A 77 -6.42 7.96 8.43
C ARG A 77 -7.69 7.13 8.57
N GLY A 78 -8.03 6.75 9.80
CA GLY A 78 -9.27 6.04 10.13
C GLY A 78 -9.80 6.46 11.49
N PHE A 79 -11.10 6.27 11.72
CA PHE A 79 -11.77 6.58 12.97
C PHE A 79 -11.96 5.31 13.79
N SER A 80 -11.46 5.28 15.03
CA SER A 80 -11.73 4.21 15.99
C SER A 80 -13.08 4.48 16.65
N ASP A 81 -14.10 3.68 16.32
CA ASP A 81 -15.40 3.76 16.99
C ASP A 81 -15.32 3.33 18.46
N GLN A 82 -14.33 2.51 18.83
CA GLN A 82 -14.08 2.12 20.23
C GLN A 82 -13.54 3.29 21.05
N ASP A 83 -12.53 3.99 20.53
CA ASP A 83 -11.81 5.04 21.27
C ASP A 83 -12.38 6.45 21.00
N GLN A 84 -13.33 6.56 20.06
CA GLN A 84 -13.94 7.82 19.62
C GLN A 84 -12.91 8.86 19.15
N GLN A 85 -11.84 8.40 18.48
CA GLN A 85 -10.75 9.25 18.02
C GLN A 85 -10.24 8.85 16.63
N TRP A 86 -9.56 9.80 15.98
CA TRP A 86 -8.88 9.54 14.72
C TRP A 86 -7.50 8.93 14.96
N SER A 87 -7.18 7.90 14.19
CA SER A 87 -5.86 7.28 14.07
C SER A 87 -5.26 7.68 12.73
N GLU A 88 -3.97 8.03 12.72
CA GLU A 88 -3.24 8.44 11.52
C GLU A 88 -1.87 7.77 11.45
N ALA A 89 -1.49 7.35 10.24
CA ALA A 89 -0.18 6.79 9.94
C ALA A 89 0.44 7.53 8.75
N LEU A 90 1.67 8.02 8.95
CA LEU A 90 2.45 8.69 7.92
C LEU A 90 3.44 7.71 7.29
N GLY A 91 3.37 7.58 5.97
CA GLY A 91 4.23 6.71 5.18
C GLY A 91 4.86 7.41 3.99
N LYS A 92 5.74 6.66 3.32
CA LYS A 92 6.47 7.07 2.12
C LYS A 92 6.44 5.96 1.09
N ALA A 93 6.08 6.28 -0.14
CA ALA A 93 6.10 5.36 -1.26
C ALA A 93 7.11 5.79 -2.33
N LYS A 94 7.68 4.81 -3.03
CA LYS A 94 8.53 4.99 -4.22
C LYS A 94 8.15 3.96 -5.26
N PHE A 95 8.30 4.28 -6.54
CA PHE A 95 8.19 3.27 -7.59
C PHE A 95 9.25 2.18 -7.40
N VAL A 96 8.88 0.94 -7.71
CA VAL A 96 9.81 -0.19 -7.72
C VAL A 96 10.55 -0.23 -9.06
N ASP A 97 9.78 -0.13 -10.15
CA ASP A 97 10.27 -0.14 -11.53
C ASP A 97 10.03 1.23 -12.19
N GLY A 98 9.33 1.26 -13.34
CA GLY A 98 8.99 2.50 -14.06
C GLY A 98 7.89 3.31 -13.37
N SER A 99 7.90 4.63 -13.55
CA SER A 99 6.84 5.51 -13.02
C SER A 99 5.54 5.45 -13.81
N ASP A 100 5.54 4.75 -14.94
CA ASP A 100 4.39 4.44 -15.79
C ASP A 100 3.71 3.10 -15.42
N GLU A 101 4.20 2.43 -14.39
CA GLU A 101 3.57 1.23 -13.82
C GLU A 101 2.99 1.54 -12.43
N GLY A 102 1.83 0.93 -12.14
CA GLY A 102 1.19 0.99 -10.83
C GLY A 102 1.91 0.19 -9.75
N TYR A 103 3.24 0.07 -9.79
CA TYR A 103 4.03 -0.73 -8.86
C TYR A 103 4.91 0.12 -7.96
N LEU A 104 4.52 0.21 -6.70
CA LEU A 104 5.20 0.98 -5.67
C LEU A 104 5.62 0.09 -4.50
N LYS A 105 6.50 0.64 -3.68
CA LYS A 105 6.84 0.12 -2.37
C LYS A 105 6.57 1.19 -1.31
N VAL A 106 5.82 0.84 -0.27
CA VAL A 106 5.36 1.75 0.78
C VAL A 106 6.03 1.39 2.10
N SER A 107 6.40 2.39 2.89
CA SER A 107 6.96 2.23 4.23
C SER A 107 6.27 3.17 5.22
N PHE A 108 5.80 2.63 6.35
CA PHE A 108 5.23 3.40 7.47
C PHE A 108 6.15 3.43 8.71
N PHE A 109 7.09 2.48 8.83
CA PHE A 109 8.01 2.38 9.97
C PHE A 109 9.39 1.86 9.54
N GLY A 110 10.46 2.61 9.83
CA GLY A 110 11.85 2.17 9.59
C GLY A 110 12.18 1.84 8.13
N PRO A 111 13.30 1.15 7.82
CA PRO A 111 13.67 0.81 6.44
C PRO A 111 12.87 -0.38 5.87
N PHE A 112 11.64 -0.62 6.33
CA PHE A 112 10.81 -1.74 5.89
C PHE A 112 9.81 -1.27 4.85
N TYR A 113 9.83 -1.92 3.69
CA TYR A 113 8.94 -1.63 2.58
C TYR A 113 8.10 -2.85 2.25
N GLY A 114 6.80 -2.64 2.08
CA GLY A 114 5.88 -3.61 1.49
C GLY A 114 5.50 -3.19 0.06
N SER A 115 5.19 -4.16 -0.79
CA SER A 115 4.68 -3.89 -2.12
C SER A 115 3.29 -3.25 -2.08
N TYR A 116 3.04 -2.36 -3.04
CA TYR A 116 1.77 -1.71 -3.30
C TYR A 116 1.55 -1.78 -4.80
N VAL A 117 0.62 -2.63 -5.24
CA VAL A 117 0.43 -2.99 -6.65
C VAL A 117 -0.97 -2.60 -7.06
N VAL A 118 -1.10 -1.52 -7.83
CA VAL A 118 -2.37 -1.17 -8.48
C VAL A 118 -2.53 -2.09 -9.69
N PHE A 119 -3.42 -3.08 -9.59
CA PHE A 119 -3.59 -4.11 -10.62
C PHE A 119 -4.85 -3.93 -11.46
N GLU A 120 -5.77 -3.07 -11.03
CA GLU A 120 -6.86 -2.53 -11.87
C GLU A 120 -7.08 -1.06 -11.51
N LEU A 121 -7.40 -0.24 -12.51
CA LEU A 121 -7.57 1.21 -12.35
C LEU A 121 -8.53 1.74 -13.41
N ASP A 122 -9.45 2.61 -13.01
CA ASP A 122 -10.20 3.44 -13.95
C ASP A 122 -9.25 4.35 -14.74
N LYS A 123 -8.99 4.02 -16.00
CA LYS A 123 -8.09 4.78 -16.87
C LYS A 123 -8.70 6.10 -17.36
N GLU A 124 -10.02 6.20 -17.39
CA GLU A 124 -10.70 7.39 -17.88
C GLU A 124 -10.62 8.52 -16.87
N ASN A 125 -10.99 8.25 -15.61
CA ASN A 125 -11.16 9.30 -14.60
C ASN A 125 -10.48 9.01 -13.26
N TYR A 126 -9.77 7.89 -13.11
CA TYR A 126 -9.09 7.49 -11.86
C TYR A 126 -10.04 7.49 -10.66
N GLN A 127 -11.28 6.99 -10.86
CA GLN A 127 -12.32 6.98 -9.83
C GLN A 127 -12.24 5.78 -8.88
N TYR A 128 -11.73 4.64 -9.32
CA TYR A 128 -11.52 3.45 -8.48
C TYR A 128 -10.16 2.81 -8.80
N ALA A 129 -9.60 2.11 -7.82
CA ALA A 129 -8.37 1.32 -7.97
C ALA A 129 -8.46 0.03 -7.16
N PHE A 130 -7.99 -1.07 -7.74
CA PHE A 130 -7.82 -2.33 -7.03
C PHE A 130 -6.34 -2.49 -6.74
N VAL A 131 -6.02 -2.71 -5.46
CA VAL A 131 -4.64 -2.69 -4.97
C VAL A 131 -4.34 -3.95 -4.20
N SER A 132 -3.18 -4.56 -4.41
CA SER A 132 -2.68 -5.66 -3.58
C SER A 132 -1.34 -5.34 -2.92
N GLY A 133 -1.02 -6.10 -1.88
CA GLY A 133 0.30 -6.13 -1.28
C GLY A 133 1.24 -7.16 -1.94
N PRO A 134 2.27 -7.64 -1.21
CA PRO A 134 3.24 -8.60 -1.74
C PRO A 134 2.70 -10.03 -1.88
N ASP A 135 1.62 -10.36 -1.20
CA ASP A 135 1.00 -11.70 -1.15
C ASP A 135 -0.54 -11.60 -1.12
N LEU A 136 -1.22 -12.75 -0.97
CA LEU A 136 -2.68 -12.86 -1.03
C LEU A 136 -3.40 -12.39 0.25
N ASP A 137 -2.66 -11.97 1.28
CA ASP A 137 -3.24 -11.50 2.53
C ASP A 137 -3.51 -9.99 2.52
N TYR A 138 -3.12 -9.27 1.46
CA TYR A 138 -3.23 -7.81 1.33
C TYR A 138 -3.98 -7.40 0.07
N LEU A 139 -5.15 -6.79 0.24
CA LEU A 139 -6.05 -6.41 -0.86
C LEU A 139 -6.93 -5.25 -0.45
N TRP A 140 -7.09 -4.26 -1.33
CA TRP A 140 -7.94 -3.09 -1.14
C TRP A 140 -8.71 -2.71 -2.40
N LEU A 141 -9.95 -2.24 -2.21
CA LEU A 141 -10.71 -1.45 -3.16
C LEU A 141 -10.70 0.00 -2.70
N LEU A 142 -10.07 0.86 -3.49
CA LEU A 142 -10.02 2.30 -3.26
C LEU A 142 -10.95 3.06 -4.21
N SER A 143 -11.54 4.15 -3.73
CA SER A 143 -12.39 5.03 -4.54
C SER A 143 -12.20 6.51 -4.24
N ARG A 144 -12.43 7.38 -5.24
CA ARG A 144 -12.50 8.84 -5.05
C ARG A 144 -13.74 9.30 -4.31
N THR A 145 -14.78 8.46 -4.25
CA THR A 145 -16.05 8.72 -3.58
C THR A 145 -16.31 7.68 -2.50
N LYS A 146 -16.94 8.12 -1.40
CA LYS A 146 -17.35 7.25 -0.28
C LYS A 146 -18.35 6.15 -0.66
N LYS A 147 -19.04 6.34 -1.79
CA LYS A 147 -19.99 5.36 -2.35
C LYS A 147 -19.50 4.98 -3.74
N VAL A 148 -19.55 3.69 -4.03
CA VAL A 148 -19.10 3.11 -5.29
C VAL A 148 -20.25 2.35 -5.93
N ASP A 149 -20.28 2.34 -7.26
CA ASP A 149 -21.27 1.59 -8.01
C ASP A 149 -21.13 0.09 -7.75
N GLN A 150 -22.27 -0.58 -7.60
CA GLN A 150 -22.33 -2.00 -7.29
C GLN A 150 -21.57 -2.86 -8.32
N GLU A 151 -21.58 -2.47 -9.60
CA GLU A 151 -20.84 -3.15 -10.66
C GLU A 151 -19.31 -3.14 -10.44
N VAL A 152 -18.76 -2.04 -9.91
CA VAL A 152 -17.33 -1.95 -9.59
C VAL A 152 -16.99 -2.88 -8.41
N ILE A 153 -17.87 -2.97 -7.42
CA ILE A 153 -17.70 -3.86 -6.26
C ILE A 153 -17.75 -5.33 -6.72
N GLU A 154 -18.71 -5.70 -7.56
CA GLU A 154 -18.83 -7.07 -8.08
C GLU A 154 -17.63 -7.45 -8.97
N ARG A 155 -17.14 -6.51 -9.78
CA ARG A 155 -15.92 -6.70 -10.56
C ARG A 155 -14.70 -6.86 -9.65
N PHE A 156 -14.55 -6.04 -8.62
CA PHE A 156 -13.47 -6.18 -7.63
C PHE A 156 -13.47 -7.58 -6.99
N VAL A 157 -14.62 -8.02 -6.48
CA VAL A 157 -14.77 -9.33 -5.82
C VAL A 157 -14.47 -10.47 -6.80
N SER A 158 -15.02 -10.43 -8.02
CA SER A 158 -14.80 -11.50 -9.00
C SER A 158 -13.35 -11.55 -9.50
N THR A 159 -12.73 -10.40 -9.81
CA THR A 159 -11.31 -10.31 -10.18
C THR A 159 -10.43 -10.85 -9.06
N ALA A 160 -10.62 -10.36 -7.83
CA ALA A 160 -9.83 -10.81 -6.67
C ALA A 160 -9.99 -12.32 -6.40
N GLN A 161 -11.21 -12.85 -6.49
CA GLN A 161 -11.44 -14.28 -6.31
C GLN A 161 -10.71 -15.12 -7.37
N SER A 162 -10.70 -14.66 -8.63
CA SER A 162 -10.00 -15.36 -9.73
C SER A 162 -8.48 -15.40 -9.53
N LEU A 163 -7.94 -14.41 -8.82
CA LEU A 163 -6.52 -14.30 -8.47
C LEU A 163 -6.15 -15.07 -7.19
N GLY A 164 -7.14 -15.66 -6.50
CA GLY A 164 -6.93 -16.50 -5.32
C GLY A 164 -7.02 -15.77 -3.98
N PHE A 165 -7.44 -14.51 -3.94
CA PHE A 165 -7.72 -13.81 -2.70
C PHE A 165 -8.96 -14.40 -2.00
N LYS A 166 -8.97 -14.39 -0.66
CA LYS A 166 -10.08 -14.92 0.16
C LYS A 166 -11.23 -13.92 0.25
N THR A 167 -11.95 -13.72 -0.85
CA THR A 167 -12.97 -12.66 -0.93
C THR A 167 -14.15 -12.82 0.03
N ASN A 168 -14.35 -14.01 0.58
CA ASN A 168 -15.30 -14.28 1.67
C ASN A 168 -14.89 -13.64 3.02
N GLU A 169 -13.64 -13.19 3.15
CA GLU A 169 -13.09 -12.50 4.33
C GLU A 169 -13.00 -10.97 4.13
N LEU A 170 -13.53 -10.45 3.01
CA LEU A 170 -13.52 -9.01 2.75
C LEU A 170 -14.35 -8.25 3.80
N ILE A 171 -13.74 -7.20 4.32
CA ILE A 171 -14.39 -6.19 5.16
C ILE A 171 -14.78 -5.03 4.24
N PHE A 172 -16.07 -4.69 4.23
CA PHE A 172 -16.55 -3.46 3.60
C PHE A 172 -16.57 -2.35 4.64
N VAL A 173 -15.75 -1.33 4.40
CA VAL A 173 -15.50 -0.27 5.40
C VAL A 173 -16.65 0.72 5.39
N GLU A 174 -17.16 1.06 6.58
CA GLU A 174 -18.21 2.06 6.72
C GLU A 174 -17.64 3.47 6.41
N GLN A 175 -18.25 4.14 5.43
CA GLN A 175 -17.93 5.51 5.05
C GLN A 175 -19.13 6.41 5.39
N LYS A 176 -18.99 7.31 6.36
CA LYS A 176 -20.04 8.23 6.86
C LYS A 176 -20.04 9.56 6.11
#